data_AF-A0A952YS72-F1
#
_entry.id   AF-A0A952YS72-F1
#
_cell.length_a   1.000
_cell.length_b   1.000
_cell.length_c   1.000
_cell.angle_alpha   90.00
_cell.angle_beta   90.00
_cell.angle_gamma   90.00
#
_symmetry.space_group_name_H-M   'P 1'
#
loop_
_entity.id
_entity.type
_entity.pdbx_description
1 polymer ?
#
loop_
_entity_poly.entity_id
_entity_poly.type
_entity_poly.pdbx_seq_one_letter_code
_entity_poly.pdbx_strand_id
1 'polypeptide(L)' 'MAELSPAQRTAGTARIVLTAGILFAAEALWRGSVARTLMAAALMVFGGGLLFLAKRAD' A
#
# COMPACT_ATOMS: atom_id res chain seq x y z
N MET A 1 1.92 -8.46 -25.57
CA MET A 1 1.69 -8.02 -24.17
C MET A 1 2.39 -9.04 -23.30
N ALA A 2 3.39 -8.65 -22.51
CA ALA A 2 4.06 -9.60 -21.61
C ALA A 2 3.03 -10.09 -20.58
N GLU A 3 2.87 -11.41 -20.48
CA GLU A 3 1.97 -12.00 -19.50
C GLU A 3 2.55 -11.79 -18.10
N LEU A 4 1.94 -10.91 -17.31
CA LEU A 4 2.37 -10.67 -15.94
C LEU A 4 2.00 -11.86 -15.06
N SER A 5 2.96 -12.35 -14.28
CA SER A 5 2.72 -13.36 -13.26
C SER A 5 1.67 -12.86 -12.25
N PRO A 6 0.90 -13.74 -11.60
CA PRO A 6 -0.02 -13.33 -10.54
C PRO A 6 0.65 -12.47 -9.46
N ALA A 7 1.89 -12.81 -9.07
CA ALA A 7 2.67 -12.05 -8.09
C ALA A 7 3.02 -10.64 -8.59
N GLN A 8 3.38 -10.48 -9.87
CA GLN A 8 3.64 -9.17 -10.47
C GLN A 8 2.40 -8.28 -10.51
N ARG A 9 1.22 -8.85 -10.76
CA ARG A 9 -0.06 -8.11 -10.70
C ARG A 9 -0.34 -7.63 -9.28
N THR A 10 -0.18 -8.51 -8.28
CA THR A 10 -0.33 -8.17 -6.87
C THR A 10 0.67 -7.09 -6.45
N ALA A 11 1.94 -7.19 -6.87
CA ALA A 11 2.94 -6.18 -6.60
C ALA A 11 2.56 -4.80 -7.18
N GLY A 12 1.95 -4.76 -8.37
CA GLY A 12 1.42 -3.54 -8.96
C GLY A 12 0.36 -2.87 -8.09
N THR A 13 -0.68 -3.61 -7.70
CA THR A 13 -1.74 -3.11 -6.81
C THR A 13 -1.18 -2.69 -5.45
N ALA A 14 -0.28 -3.49 -4.89
CA ALA A 14 0.30 -3.24 -3.58
C ALA A 14 1.13 -1.95 -3.52
N ARG A 15 1.84 -1.59 -4.61
CA ARG A 15 2.49 -0.28 -4.74
C ARG A 15 1.50 0.87 -4.73
N ILE A 16 0.37 0.75 -5.45
CA ILE A 16 -0.67 1.80 -5.48
C ILE A 16 -1.24 2.02 -4.08
N VAL A 17 -1.59 0.93 -3.38
CA VAL A 17 -2.14 0.99 -2.03
C VAL A 17 -1.14 1.61 -1.06
N LEU A 18 0.14 1.22 -1.14
CA LEU A 18 1.19 1.78 -0.28
C LEU A 18 1.39 3.28 -0.53
N THR A 19 1.47 3.71 -1.79
CA THR A 19 1.59 5.12 -2.14
C THR A 19 0.40 5.93 -1.65
N ALA A 20 -0.82 5.42 -1.81
CA ALA A 20 -2.02 6.06 -1.26
C ALA A 20 -1.93 6.19 0.27
N GLY A 21 -1.57 5.12 0.98
CA GLY A 21 -1.36 5.15 2.42
C GLY A 21 -0.35 6.23 2.86
N ILE A 22 0.75 6.40 2.13
CA ILE A 22 1.76 7.45 2.40
C ILE A 22 1.18 8.86 2.26
N LEU A 23 0.46 9.12 1.16
CA LEU A 23 -0.14 10.43 0.92
C LEU A 23 -1.19 10.78 1.98
N PHE A 24 -2.03 9.81 2.36
CA PHE A 24 -3.03 10.00 3.42
C PHE A 24 -2.40 10.16 4.79
N ALA A 25 -1.27 9.51 5.08
CA ALA A 25 -0.55 9.71 6.35
C ALA A 25 0.00 11.14 6.44
N ALA A 26 0.60 11.64 5.37
CA ALA A 26 1.10 13.01 5.32
C ALA A 26 -0.03 14.04 5.51
N GLU A 27 -1.17 13.83 4.85
CA GLU A 27 -2.35 14.68 4.99
C GLU A 27 -2.97 14.60 6.40
N ALA A 28 -3.05 13.40 6.98
CA ALA A 28 -3.59 13.18 8.31
C ALA A 28 -2.75 13.84 9.40
N LEU A 29 -1.42 13.75 9.29
CA LEU A 29 -0.46 14.41 10.18
C LEU A 29 -0.62 15.93 10.12
N TRP A 30 -0.76 16.49 8.92
CA TRP A 30 -0.96 17.94 8.73
C TRP A 30 -2.27 18.44 9.37
N ARG A 31 -3.33 17.61 9.33
CA ARG A 31 -4.66 17.97 9.86
C ARG A 31 -4.87 17.57 11.33
N GLY A 32 -3.94 16.84 11.94
CA GLY A 32 -4.09 16.32 13.31
C GLY A 32 -5.26 15.33 13.49
N SER A 33 -5.66 14.62 12.42
CA SER A 33 -6.82 13.73 12.47
C SER A 33 -6.41 12.29 12.82
N VAL A 34 -6.82 11.82 14.00
CA VAL A 34 -6.53 10.45 14.47
C VAL A 34 -7.15 9.39 13.54
N ALA A 35 -8.42 9.57 13.16
CA ALA A 35 -9.12 8.61 12.30
C ALA A 35 -8.43 8.44 10.93
N ARG A 36 -8.00 9.56 10.32
CA ARG A 36 -7.26 9.51 9.04
C ARG A 36 -5.87 8.91 9.21
N THR A 37 -5.22 9.15 10.34
CA THR A 37 -3.92 8.55 10.66
C THR A 37 -4.03 7.03 10.79
N LEU A 38 -5.06 6.53 11.48
CA LEU A 38 -5.34 5.10 11.60
C LEU A 38 -5.65 4.46 10.25
N MET A 39 -6.46 5.12 9.42
CA MET A 39 -6.75 4.65 8.07
C MET A 39 -5.48 4.58 7.20
N ALA A 40 -4.65 5.62 7.25
CA ALA A 40 -3.39 5.66 6.51
C ALA A 40 -2.43 4.55 6.96
N ALA A 41 -2.33 4.30 8.28
CA ALA A 41 -1.57 3.20 8.84
C ALA A 41 -2.09 1.83 8.35
N ALA A 42 -3.41 1.63 8.33
CA ALA A 42 -4.01 0.39 7.81
C ALA A 42 -3.67 0.18 6.33
N LEU A 43 -3.75 1.23 5.51
CA LEU A 43 -3.36 1.17 4.08
C LEU A 43 -1.88 0.86 3.90
N MET A 44 -1.00 1.45 4.71
CA MET A 44 0.43 1.14 4.66
C MET A 44 0.73 -0.31 5.04
N VAL A 45 0.12 -0.81 6.12
CA VAL A 45 0.29 -2.21 6.56
C VAL A 45 -0.21 -3.16 5.48
N PHE A 46 -1.37 -2.86 4.87
CA PHE A 46 -1.95 -3.71 3.84
C PHE A 46 -1.13 -3.68 2.54
N GLY A 47 -0.82 -2.50 2.01
CA GLY A 47 0.00 -2.35 0.81
C GLY A 47 1.43 -2.89 0.98
N GLY A 48 2.05 -2.64 2.14
CA GLY A 48 3.36 -3.18 2.49
C GLY A 48 3.35 -4.71 2.64
N GLY A 49 2.33 -5.26 3.31
CA GLY A 49 2.15 -6.70 3.47
C GLY A 49 1.96 -7.40 2.13
N LEU A 50 1.11 -6.86 1.25
CA LEU A 50 0.91 -7.39 -0.10
C LEU A 50 2.20 -7.34 -0.93
N LEU A 51 3.00 -6.26 -0.82
CA LEU A 51 4.29 -6.17 -1.51
C LEU A 51 5.29 -7.22 -1.00
N PHE A 52 5.32 -7.41 0.32
CA PHE A 52 6.21 -8.38 0.94
C PHE A 52 5.86 -9.81 0.51
N LEU A 53 4.58 -10.16 0.52
CA LEU A 53 4.10 -11.48 0.09
C LEU A 53 4.32 -11.69 -1.41
N ALA A 54 4.04 -10.69 -2.24
CA ALA A 54 4.28 -10.77 -3.69
C ALA A 54 5.76 -11.05 -4.00
N LYS A 55 6.70 -10.38 -3.31
CA LYS A 55 8.14 -10.62 -3.47
C LYS A 55 8.61 -11.99 -2.99
N ARG A 56 7.86 -12.67 -2.13
CA ARG A 56 8.16 -14.03 -1.66
C ARG A 56 7.57 -15.11 -2.57
N ALA A 57 6.59 -14.75 -3.38
CA ALA A 57 5.86 -15.66 -4.25
C ALA A 57 6.40 -15.69 -5.69
N ASP A 58 7.16 -14.66 -6.09
CA ASP A 58 8.09 -14.69 -7.23
C ASP A 58 9.41 -15.39 -6.81
#